data_AF-A0AAD5DHJ5-F1
#
_entry.id   AF-A0AAD5DHJ5-F1
#
_cell.length_a   1.000
_cell.length_b   1.000
_cell.length_c   1.000
_cell.angle_alpha   90.00
_cell.angle_beta   90.00
_cell.angle_gamma   90.00
#
_symmetry.space_group_name_H-M   'P 1'
#
loop_
_entity.id
_entity.type
_entity.pdbx_description
1 polymer ?
#
loop_
_entity_poly.entity_id
_entity_poly.type
_entity_poly.pdbx_seq_one_letter_code
_entity_poly.pdbx_strand_id
1 'polypeptide(L)'
;MRRLCTLFRLPPSLMWGSKASRDLRQDVEEGLADALESLTLRGGAAASSSRRHQAAHPGGRADSQAAEAAGGLKAGGSAWLGFAIGGCWFDSVAEAREYVNQLKERRLDQLITPSDPDWPFLSALLARHPRAGAAVQPVPRSPPVTAFVVRRHRSVQTELRYIDDRGEIDFSALKCLRGDSLEADLQRRLKSAMAEAVADQLHAFKSSKHKSRSKRRCDLCGAKQGLGVDCQPGGRPAIAAAFLSSTQLTAPEEFHSNPVTHAPIFTPADQEFADAWRAYFTQHARLRLLCQACRSASVSERAQAAAAAAQG
;
A
#
# COMPACT_ATOMS: atom_id res chain seq x y z
N MET A 1 19.00 54.15 16.28
CA MET A 1 18.24 52.99 15.77
C MET A 1 19.13 52.16 14.85
N ARG A 2 19.76 51.09 15.36
CA ARG A 2 20.55 50.14 14.54
C ARG A 2 19.87 48.77 14.67
N ARG A 3 19.38 48.22 13.55
CA ARG A 3 18.78 46.88 13.48
C ARG A 3 19.90 45.85 13.37
N LEU A 4 19.95 44.92 14.32
CA LEU A 4 20.77 43.71 14.29
C LEU A 4 20.05 42.67 13.42
N CYS A 5 20.63 42.32 12.27
CA CYS A 5 20.24 41.14 11.49
C CYS A 5 21.04 39.94 11.99
N THR A 6 20.40 39.10 12.80
CA THR A 6 20.98 37.83 13.28
C THR A 6 20.75 36.77 12.21
N LEU A 7 21.79 36.47 11.42
CA LEU A 7 21.80 35.34 10.50
C LEU A 7 21.98 34.04 11.29
N PHE A 8 20.90 33.28 11.45
CA PHE A 8 20.96 31.88 11.88
C PHE A 8 21.60 31.04 10.76
N ARG A 9 22.86 30.67 10.94
CA ARG A 9 23.49 29.58 10.17
C ARG A 9 22.96 28.24 10.71
N LEU A 10 22.07 27.60 9.95
CA LEU A 10 21.77 26.18 10.15
C LEU A 10 22.97 25.33 9.70
N PRO A 11 23.27 24.20 10.38
CA PRO A 11 24.40 23.36 10.04
C PRO A 11 24.20 22.65 8.68
N PRO A 12 25.27 22.39 7.90
CA PRO A 12 25.18 21.82 6.55
C PRO A 12 24.81 20.32 6.49
N SER A 13 24.40 19.70 7.60
CA SER A 13 24.25 18.25 7.73
C SER A 13 22.92 17.67 7.24
N LEU A 14 22.02 18.48 6.67
CA LEU A 14 20.67 18.04 6.24
C LEU A 14 20.47 17.95 4.71
N MET A 15 21.51 18.10 3.90
CA MET A 15 21.39 18.14 2.43
C MET A 15 21.99 16.93 1.71
N TRP A 16 21.86 15.71 2.23
CA TRP A 16 22.19 14.50 1.47
C TRP A 16 21.10 13.46 1.67
N GLY A 17 20.35 13.19 0.59
CA GLY A 17 19.54 11.98 0.45
C GLY A 17 20.48 10.78 0.49
N SER A 18 20.77 10.33 1.71
CA SER A 18 21.81 9.34 1.97
C SER A 18 21.37 7.98 1.40
N LYS A 19 22.34 7.18 0.96
CA LYS A 19 22.14 5.77 0.61
C LYS A 19 21.36 5.01 1.70
N ALA A 20 21.49 5.42 2.96
CA ALA A 20 20.74 4.88 4.08
C ALA A 20 19.22 5.06 3.96
N SER A 21 18.73 6.15 3.35
CA SER A 21 17.30 6.35 3.10
C SER A 21 16.76 5.45 1.99
N ARG A 22 17.59 5.10 0.98
CA ARG A 22 17.22 4.09 -0.04
C ARG A 22 17.20 2.69 0.55
N ASP A 23 18.21 2.32 1.35
CA ASP A 23 18.26 1.00 1.99
C ASP A 23 17.10 0.82 2.99
N LEU A 24 16.69 1.89 3.69
CA LEU A 24 15.52 1.87 4.59
C LEU A 24 14.19 1.74 3.82
N ARG A 25 14.05 2.43 2.68
CA ARG A 25 12.88 2.26 1.78
C ARG A 25 12.78 0.83 1.27
N GLN A 26 13.89 0.25 0.82
CA GLN A 26 13.91 -1.12 0.33
C GLN A 26 13.57 -2.14 1.42
N ASP A 27 14.10 -1.99 2.64
CA ASP A 27 13.76 -2.89 3.77
C ASP A 27 12.27 -2.76 4.21
N VAL A 28 11.65 -1.57 4.08
CA VAL A 28 10.22 -1.34 4.39
C VAL A 28 9.31 -1.85 3.27
N GLU A 29 9.68 -1.60 2.02
CA GLU A 29 8.94 -2.05 0.84
C GLU A 29 9.04 -3.56 0.66
N GLU A 30 10.21 -4.19 0.88
CA GLU A 30 10.36 -5.65 0.85
C GLU A 30 9.56 -6.31 1.99
N GLY A 31 9.53 -5.73 3.18
CA GLY A 31 8.72 -6.28 4.29
C GLY A 31 7.21 -6.16 4.08
N LEU A 32 6.76 -5.13 3.34
CA LEU A 32 5.34 -4.94 2.99
C LEU A 32 4.96 -5.75 1.75
N ALA A 33 5.87 -5.85 0.77
CA ALA A 33 5.73 -6.65 -0.42
C ALA A 33 5.72 -8.14 -0.07
N ASP A 34 6.65 -8.66 0.74
CA ASP A 34 6.65 -10.07 1.16
C ASP A 34 5.37 -10.46 1.91
N ALA A 35 4.80 -9.54 2.71
CA ALA A 35 3.52 -9.75 3.39
C ALA A 35 2.32 -9.75 2.42
N LEU A 36 2.38 -8.97 1.34
CA LEU A 36 1.36 -8.91 0.29
C LEU A 36 1.53 -10.04 -0.76
N GLU A 37 2.77 -10.47 -1.03
CA GLU A 37 3.14 -11.57 -1.94
C GLU A 37 2.82 -12.93 -1.32
N SER A 38 3.04 -13.08 -0.01
CA SER A 38 2.58 -14.27 0.73
C SER A 38 1.05 -14.42 0.71
N LEU A 39 0.32 -13.33 0.49
CA LEU A 39 -1.14 -13.32 0.29
C LEU A 39 -1.56 -13.50 -1.18
N THR A 40 -0.67 -13.26 -2.16
CA THR A 40 -1.00 -13.32 -3.60
C THR A 40 -0.40 -14.52 -4.34
N LEU A 41 0.70 -15.13 -3.89
CA LEU A 41 1.36 -16.29 -4.52
C LEU A 41 0.65 -17.64 -4.31
N ARG A 42 -0.57 -17.65 -3.77
CA ARG A 42 -1.47 -18.82 -3.84
C ARG A 42 -2.30 -18.90 -5.12
N GLY A 43 -2.18 -17.94 -6.05
CA GLY A 43 -2.86 -17.97 -7.35
C GLY A 43 -1.89 -18.23 -8.50
N GLY A 44 -1.95 -19.44 -9.08
CA GLY A 44 -1.07 -19.87 -10.17
C GLY A 44 -1.22 -19.06 -11.48
N ALA A 45 -0.19 -19.17 -12.31
CA ALA A 45 -0.12 -18.62 -13.66
C ALA A 45 -1.29 -19.10 -14.53
N ALA A 46 -2.02 -18.16 -15.14
CA ALA A 46 -3.05 -18.44 -16.14
C ALA A 46 -2.68 -17.78 -17.47
N ALA A 47 -2.81 -18.57 -18.54
CA ALA A 47 -2.51 -18.23 -19.91
C ALA A 47 -3.46 -17.17 -20.48
N SER A 48 -2.90 -16.31 -21.32
CA SER A 48 -3.59 -15.21 -22.00
C SER A 48 -4.61 -15.73 -23.03
N SER A 49 -5.91 -15.62 -22.74
CA SER A 49 -6.95 -15.70 -23.77
C SER A 49 -7.47 -14.30 -24.09
N SER A 50 -7.21 -13.82 -25.29
CA SER A 50 -7.72 -12.53 -25.77
C SER A 50 -9.22 -12.64 -26.07
N ARG A 51 -10.08 -12.25 -25.13
CA ARG A 51 -11.47 -11.89 -25.43
C ARG A 51 -11.52 -10.39 -25.66
N ARG A 52 -12.07 -9.99 -26.82
CA ARG A 52 -12.40 -8.59 -27.08
C ARG A 52 -13.55 -8.19 -26.18
N HIS A 53 -13.32 -7.25 -25.26
CA HIS A 53 -14.39 -6.57 -24.54
C HIS A 53 -15.16 -5.68 -25.54
N GLN A 54 -16.33 -6.14 -25.98
CA GLN A 54 -17.28 -5.28 -26.66
C GLN A 54 -18.14 -4.61 -25.59
N ALA A 55 -18.21 -3.27 -25.61
CA ALA A 55 -19.21 -2.52 -24.88
C ALA A 55 -20.59 -2.93 -25.42
N ALA A 56 -21.44 -3.49 -24.56
CA ALA A 56 -22.81 -3.84 -24.92
C ALA A 56 -23.60 -2.56 -25.20
N HIS A 57 -24.00 -2.34 -26.46
CA HIS A 57 -25.07 -1.42 -26.83
C HIS A 57 -26.42 -1.98 -26.33
N PRO A 58 -27.37 -1.14 -25.87
CA PRO A 58 -28.68 -1.63 -25.46
C PRO A 58 -29.59 -1.77 -26.68
N GLY A 59 -29.93 -3.00 -27.06
CA GLY A 59 -30.98 -3.26 -28.05
C GLY A 59 -31.16 -4.75 -28.37
N GLY A 60 -32.33 -5.30 -28.02
CA GLY A 60 -32.84 -6.56 -28.60
C GLY A 60 -33.08 -7.71 -27.60
N ARG A 61 -34.30 -8.26 -27.63
CA ARG A 61 -34.84 -9.35 -26.79
C ARG A 61 -34.54 -10.76 -27.34
N ALA A 62 -34.64 -11.72 -26.41
CA ALA A 62 -35.28 -13.06 -26.49
C ALA A 62 -34.42 -14.35 -26.63
N ASP A 63 -34.68 -15.25 -25.66
CA ASP A 63 -34.67 -16.73 -25.63
C ASP A 63 -33.35 -17.50 -25.77
N SER A 64 -33.13 -18.70 -25.22
CA SER A 64 -33.61 -19.50 -24.08
C SER A 64 -32.74 -20.77 -24.05
N GLN A 65 -32.41 -21.27 -22.85
CA GLN A 65 -31.99 -22.64 -22.47
C GLN A 65 -30.70 -23.32 -23.01
N ALA A 66 -29.85 -23.77 -22.08
CA ALA A 66 -29.42 -25.18 -21.93
C ALA A 66 -28.61 -25.40 -20.63
N ALA A 67 -29.07 -26.34 -19.79
CA ALA A 67 -28.27 -27.12 -18.82
C ALA A 67 -27.54 -28.26 -19.58
N GLU A 68 -26.52 -29.00 -19.15
CA GLU A 68 -26.13 -29.63 -17.87
C GLU A 68 -24.67 -30.18 -18.08
N ALA A 69 -23.75 -30.08 -17.10
CA ALA A 69 -23.20 -31.19 -16.29
C ALA A 69 -21.72 -31.60 -16.58
N ALA A 70 -20.85 -31.43 -15.57
CA ALA A 70 -19.65 -32.19 -15.18
C ALA A 70 -18.84 -31.30 -14.19
N GLY A 71 -18.51 -31.64 -12.94
CA GLY A 71 -18.10 -32.92 -12.38
C GLY A 71 -16.58 -32.94 -12.20
N GLY A 72 -16.03 -32.37 -11.11
CA GLY A 72 -14.59 -32.47 -10.81
C GLY A 72 -14.07 -31.54 -9.70
N LEU A 73 -13.62 -32.13 -8.58
CA LEU A 73 -13.03 -31.49 -7.40
C LEU A 73 -11.83 -30.56 -7.69
N LYS A 74 -11.75 -29.40 -7.01
CA LYS A 74 -10.50 -28.90 -6.36
C LYS A 74 -10.80 -28.06 -5.13
N ALA A 75 -9.98 -28.28 -4.10
CA ALA A 75 -10.08 -27.76 -2.76
C ALA A 75 -9.93 -26.23 -2.65
N GLY A 76 -10.81 -25.60 -1.86
CA GLY A 76 -10.50 -24.43 -1.01
C GLY A 76 -9.94 -23.16 -1.65
N GLY A 77 -10.02 -23.00 -2.97
CA GLY A 77 -9.73 -21.74 -3.62
C GLY A 77 -10.98 -20.87 -3.56
N SER A 78 -10.94 -19.78 -2.80
CA SER A 78 -11.98 -18.74 -2.89
C SER A 78 -12.06 -18.34 -4.36
N ALA A 79 -13.10 -18.81 -5.06
CA ALA A 79 -13.38 -18.40 -6.42
C ALA A 79 -13.62 -16.89 -6.33
N TRP A 80 -12.62 -16.11 -6.72
CA TRP A 80 -12.78 -14.67 -6.82
C TRP A 80 -13.85 -14.46 -7.88
N LEU A 81 -15.07 -14.20 -7.39
CA LEU A 81 -16.16 -13.76 -8.24
C LEU A 81 -15.65 -12.49 -8.91
N GLY A 82 -15.63 -12.50 -10.24
CA GLY A 82 -15.31 -11.31 -11.02
C GLY A 82 -16.14 -10.11 -10.56
N PHE A 83 -15.70 -8.91 -10.91
CA PHE A 83 -16.34 -7.68 -10.49
C PHE A 83 -16.58 -6.74 -11.66
N ALA A 84 -17.64 -5.93 -11.55
CA ALA A 84 -17.98 -4.93 -12.55
C ALA A 84 -17.51 -3.52 -12.13
N ILE A 85 -17.08 -2.71 -13.11
CA ILE A 85 -16.82 -1.27 -12.96
C ILE A 85 -17.41 -0.57 -14.19
N GLY A 86 -18.42 0.28 -13.98
CA GLY A 86 -19.01 1.12 -15.05
C GLY A 86 -19.50 0.33 -16.27
N GLY A 87 -20.04 -0.87 -16.05
CA GLY A 87 -20.51 -1.76 -17.12
C GLY A 87 -19.46 -2.72 -17.68
N CYS A 88 -18.18 -2.56 -17.34
CA CYS A 88 -17.12 -3.51 -17.71
C CYS A 88 -16.97 -4.59 -16.65
N TRP A 89 -16.93 -5.87 -17.06
CA TRP A 89 -16.68 -7.01 -16.18
C TRP A 89 -15.20 -7.41 -16.21
N PHE A 90 -14.64 -7.76 -15.06
CA PHE A 90 -13.26 -8.23 -14.90
C PHE A 90 -13.23 -9.49 -14.04
N ASP A 91 -12.47 -10.49 -14.47
CA ASP A 91 -12.27 -11.73 -13.72
C ASP A 91 -11.24 -11.55 -12.60
N SER A 92 -10.39 -10.51 -12.69
CA SER A 92 -9.39 -10.21 -11.67
C SER A 92 -9.00 -8.74 -11.58
N VAL A 93 -8.38 -8.36 -10.46
CA VAL A 93 -7.76 -7.03 -10.28
C VAL A 93 -6.62 -6.80 -11.28
N ALA A 94 -5.90 -7.85 -11.67
CA ALA A 94 -4.81 -7.76 -12.64
C ALA A 94 -5.34 -7.38 -14.04
N GLU A 95 -6.43 -8.00 -14.47
CA GLU A 95 -7.10 -7.68 -15.74
C GLU A 95 -7.64 -6.25 -15.73
N ALA A 96 -8.33 -5.84 -14.66
CA ALA A 96 -8.83 -4.48 -14.52
C ALA A 96 -7.69 -3.44 -14.53
N ARG A 97 -6.54 -3.77 -13.93
CA ARG A 97 -5.35 -2.91 -13.95
C ARG A 97 -4.80 -2.75 -15.37
N GLU A 98 -4.75 -3.83 -16.12
CA GLU A 98 -4.30 -3.81 -17.51
C GLU A 98 -5.22 -2.96 -18.39
N TYR A 99 -6.54 -3.10 -18.22
CA TYR A 99 -7.52 -2.24 -18.88
C TYR A 99 -7.29 -0.74 -18.56
N VAL A 100 -7.05 -0.40 -17.29
CA VAL A 100 -6.73 0.98 -16.88
C VAL A 100 -5.44 1.48 -17.54
N ASN A 101 -4.41 0.66 -17.66
CA ASN A 101 -3.15 1.04 -18.30
C ASN A 101 -3.38 1.36 -19.79
N GLN A 102 -4.09 0.50 -20.50
CA GLN A 102 -4.43 0.72 -21.91
C GLN A 102 -5.30 1.98 -22.11
N LEU A 103 -6.25 2.22 -21.21
CA LEU A 103 -7.05 3.45 -21.21
C LEU A 103 -6.16 4.69 -21.03
N LYS A 104 -5.21 4.65 -20.08
CA LYS A 104 -4.27 5.75 -19.83
C LYS A 104 -3.42 6.08 -21.06
N GLU A 105 -2.94 5.05 -21.75
CA GLU A 105 -2.14 5.22 -22.96
C GLU A 105 -2.97 5.81 -24.11
N ARG A 106 -4.18 5.28 -24.34
CA ARG A 106 -5.09 5.74 -25.40
C ARG A 106 -5.59 7.17 -25.18
N ARG A 107 -5.77 7.58 -23.93
CA ARG A 107 -6.40 8.87 -23.54
C ARG A 107 -5.40 9.90 -23.00
N LEU A 108 -4.11 9.72 -23.26
CA LEU A 108 -3.09 10.65 -22.79
C LEU A 108 -3.36 12.08 -23.27
N ASP A 109 -3.40 13.03 -22.33
CA ASP A 109 -3.67 14.46 -22.53
C ASP A 109 -5.00 14.79 -23.23
N GLN A 110 -5.92 13.81 -23.31
CA GLN A 110 -7.27 14.01 -23.82
C GLN A 110 -8.25 14.30 -22.68
N LEU A 111 -9.16 15.24 -22.92
CA LEU A 111 -10.25 15.54 -22.01
C LEU A 111 -11.39 14.56 -22.22
N ILE A 112 -11.78 13.85 -21.17
CA ILE A 112 -12.87 12.89 -21.16
C ILE A 112 -14.05 13.53 -20.43
N THR A 113 -15.09 13.89 -21.17
CA THR A 113 -16.29 14.59 -20.65
C THR A 113 -17.45 13.60 -20.44
N PRO A 114 -18.58 14.00 -19.84
CA PRO A 114 -19.72 13.11 -19.61
C PRO A 114 -20.31 12.43 -20.86
N SER A 115 -20.07 12.97 -22.05
CA SER A 115 -20.50 12.37 -23.32
C SER A 115 -19.52 11.34 -23.90
N ASP A 116 -18.31 11.20 -23.33
CA ASP A 116 -17.30 10.26 -23.80
C ASP A 116 -17.62 8.80 -23.37
N PRO A 117 -17.43 7.80 -24.24
CA PRO A 117 -17.71 6.39 -23.91
C PRO A 117 -16.91 5.83 -22.72
N ASP A 118 -15.73 6.38 -22.39
CA ASP A 118 -14.94 5.94 -21.23
C ASP A 118 -15.44 6.58 -19.90
N TRP A 119 -16.36 7.55 -19.95
CA TRP A 119 -16.89 8.26 -18.77
C TRP A 119 -17.53 7.35 -17.72
N PRO A 120 -18.45 6.40 -18.07
CA PRO A 120 -19.10 5.56 -17.07
C PRO A 120 -18.10 4.69 -16.31
N PHE A 121 -17.08 4.17 -17.00
CA PHE A 121 -16.00 3.40 -16.39
C PHE A 121 -15.20 4.25 -15.40
N LEU A 122 -14.71 5.42 -15.82
CA LEU A 122 -13.89 6.28 -14.97
C LEU A 122 -14.66 6.83 -13.76
N SER A 123 -15.94 7.17 -13.96
CA SER A 123 -16.81 7.62 -12.87
C SER A 123 -17.04 6.51 -11.84
N ALA A 124 -17.34 5.29 -12.29
CA ALA A 124 -17.51 4.15 -11.41
C ALA A 124 -16.20 3.73 -10.72
N LEU A 125 -15.07 3.85 -11.42
CA LEU A 125 -13.75 3.62 -10.87
C LEU A 125 -13.45 4.62 -9.75
N LEU A 126 -13.65 5.93 -10.01
CA LEU A 126 -13.43 6.97 -9.01
C LEU A 126 -14.33 6.77 -7.79
N ALA A 127 -15.60 6.42 -7.97
CA ALA A 127 -16.55 6.17 -6.87
C ALA A 127 -16.08 5.09 -5.88
N ARG A 128 -15.24 4.14 -6.33
CA ARG A 128 -14.64 3.10 -5.48
C ARG A 128 -13.41 3.56 -4.71
N HIS A 129 -12.91 4.78 -4.95
CA HIS A 129 -11.76 5.28 -4.23
C HIS A 129 -12.13 5.48 -2.74
N PRO A 130 -11.28 5.08 -1.77
CA PRO A 130 -11.61 5.22 -0.34
C PRO A 130 -11.94 6.66 0.08
N ARG A 131 -11.34 7.64 -0.60
CA ARG A 131 -11.61 9.08 -0.39
C ARG A 131 -12.75 9.63 -1.25
N ALA A 132 -13.23 8.88 -2.24
CA ALA A 132 -14.36 9.30 -3.05
C ALA A 132 -15.68 9.25 -2.27
N GLY A 133 -15.82 8.46 -1.21
CA GLY A 133 -16.98 8.57 -0.31
C GLY A 133 -17.18 9.99 0.25
N ALA A 134 -16.08 10.72 0.49
CA ALA A 134 -16.13 12.12 0.85
C ALA A 134 -16.40 13.05 -0.36
N ALA A 135 -16.15 12.61 -1.60
CA ALA A 135 -16.24 13.41 -2.83
C ALA A 135 -17.44 13.10 -3.75
N VAL A 136 -18.10 11.95 -3.60
CA VAL A 136 -19.04 11.37 -4.59
C VAL A 136 -20.39 11.00 -3.98
N GLN A 137 -20.47 10.73 -2.67
CA GLN A 137 -21.78 10.70 -1.99
C GLN A 137 -22.27 12.14 -1.77
N PRO A 138 -23.60 12.37 -1.70
CA PRO A 138 -24.19 13.67 -1.44
C PRO A 138 -23.99 14.07 0.03
N VAL A 139 -22.74 14.16 0.47
CA VAL A 139 -22.37 15.20 1.41
C VAL A 139 -22.63 16.51 0.66
N PRO A 140 -23.40 17.48 1.19
CA PRO A 140 -23.85 18.68 0.48
C PRO A 140 -22.76 19.63 -0.07
N ARG A 141 -21.50 19.20 -0.16
CA ARG A 141 -20.33 20.07 -0.34
C ARG A 141 -19.26 19.56 -1.30
N SER A 142 -19.45 18.40 -1.93
CA SER A 142 -18.46 17.93 -2.90
C SER A 142 -18.85 18.36 -4.31
N PRO A 143 -17.99 19.14 -4.99
CA PRO A 143 -18.29 19.65 -6.32
C PRO A 143 -18.40 18.49 -7.32
N PRO A 144 -19.31 18.59 -8.30
CA PRO A 144 -19.46 17.54 -9.31
C PRO A 144 -18.20 17.43 -10.15
N VAL A 145 -17.78 16.20 -10.43
CA VAL A 145 -16.73 15.95 -11.42
C VAL A 145 -17.26 16.36 -12.79
N THR A 146 -16.51 17.21 -13.49
CA THR A 146 -16.88 17.76 -14.80
C THR A 146 -16.14 17.09 -15.95
N ALA A 147 -14.93 16.59 -15.71
CA ALA A 147 -14.13 15.90 -16.71
C ALA A 147 -13.08 14.96 -16.05
N PHE A 148 -12.52 14.06 -16.83
CA PHE A 148 -11.29 13.33 -16.51
C PHE A 148 -10.19 13.68 -17.51
N VAL A 149 -8.94 13.55 -17.08
CA VAL A 149 -7.77 13.69 -17.95
C VAL A 149 -6.66 12.75 -17.50
N VAL A 150 -5.92 12.21 -18.45
CA VAL A 150 -4.70 11.45 -18.17
C VAL A 150 -3.51 12.36 -18.39
N ARG A 151 -2.64 12.51 -17.39
CA ARG A 151 -1.43 13.34 -17.49
C ARG A 151 -0.18 12.51 -17.35
N ARG A 152 0.92 12.97 -17.96
CA ARG A 152 2.26 12.47 -17.61
C ARG A 152 2.70 13.09 -16.29
N HIS A 153 3.04 12.24 -15.33
CA HIS A 153 3.77 12.64 -14.14
C HIS A 153 5.27 12.75 -14.47
N ARG A 154 6.00 13.57 -13.71
CA ARG A 154 7.44 13.81 -13.90
C ARG A 154 8.30 12.54 -13.84
N SER A 155 7.79 11.48 -13.19
CA SER A 155 8.45 10.18 -13.02
C SER A 155 8.19 9.19 -14.17
N VAL A 156 7.82 9.65 -15.37
CA VAL A 156 7.52 8.82 -16.56
C VAL A 156 6.21 8.01 -16.44
N GLN A 157 5.53 8.06 -15.28
CA GLN A 157 4.25 7.39 -15.08
C GLN A 157 3.08 8.26 -15.54
N THR A 158 2.00 7.62 -16.02
CA THR A 158 0.74 8.31 -16.34
C THR A 158 -0.23 8.26 -15.15
N GLU A 159 -0.85 9.39 -14.86
CA GLU A 159 -1.78 9.58 -13.74
C GLU A 159 -3.18 9.88 -14.26
N LEU A 160 -4.19 9.30 -13.61
CA LEU A 160 -5.58 9.71 -13.82
C LEU A 160 -5.86 10.90 -12.92
N ARG A 161 -6.49 11.91 -13.51
CA ARG A 161 -6.99 13.08 -12.80
C ARG A 161 -8.46 13.28 -13.13
N TYR A 162 -9.19 13.84 -12.18
CA TYR A 162 -10.52 14.37 -12.41
C TYR A 162 -10.47 15.90 -12.27
N ILE A 163 -11.42 16.57 -12.91
CA ILE A 163 -11.56 18.03 -12.88
C ILE A 163 -12.88 18.36 -12.19
N ASP A 164 -12.80 19.18 -11.14
CA ASP A 164 -13.94 19.81 -10.49
C ASP A 164 -13.72 21.34 -10.44
N ASP A 165 -14.54 22.07 -9.67
CA ASP A 165 -14.42 23.53 -9.52
C ASP A 165 -13.12 23.97 -8.81
N ARG A 166 -12.39 23.04 -8.16
CA ARG A 166 -11.08 23.28 -7.54
C ARG A 166 -9.93 23.01 -8.50
N GLY A 167 -10.19 22.50 -9.69
CA GLY A 167 -9.21 22.23 -10.74
C GLY A 167 -8.91 20.74 -10.93
N GLU A 168 -7.68 20.44 -11.37
CA GLU A 168 -7.23 19.05 -11.61
C GLU A 168 -6.77 18.37 -10.32
N ILE A 169 -7.40 17.25 -9.95
CA ILE A 169 -7.07 16.46 -8.77
C ILE A 169 -6.70 15.04 -9.20
N ASP A 170 -5.57 14.52 -8.71
CA ASP A 170 -5.12 13.16 -8.99
C ASP A 170 -5.83 12.11 -8.14
N PHE A 171 -6.01 10.91 -8.70
CA PHE A 171 -6.47 9.76 -7.93
C PHE A 171 -5.80 8.46 -8.37
N SER A 172 -5.65 7.53 -7.41
CA SER A 172 -4.98 6.26 -7.66
C SER A 172 -5.99 5.20 -8.11
N ALA A 173 -5.95 4.86 -9.40
CA ALA A 173 -6.73 3.75 -9.94
C ALA A 173 -6.50 2.44 -9.17
N LEU A 174 -5.26 2.18 -8.73
CA LEU A 174 -4.93 0.97 -7.98
C LEU A 174 -5.70 0.91 -6.65
N LYS A 175 -5.89 2.06 -5.97
CA LYS A 175 -6.71 2.12 -4.76
C LYS A 175 -8.19 1.85 -5.07
N CYS A 176 -8.71 2.37 -6.18
CA CYS A 176 -10.07 2.10 -6.64
C CYS A 176 -10.32 0.62 -6.96
N LEU A 177 -9.36 -0.02 -7.62
CA LEU A 177 -9.45 -1.42 -8.03
C LEU A 177 -9.42 -2.39 -6.85
N ARG A 178 -8.56 -2.12 -5.86
CA ARG A 178 -8.47 -2.93 -4.64
C ARG A 178 -9.78 -2.89 -3.83
N GLY A 179 -10.54 -1.80 -3.93
CA GLY A 179 -11.76 -1.63 -3.14
C GLY A 179 -11.48 -1.63 -1.65
N ASP A 180 -10.29 -1.17 -1.24
CA ASP A 180 -9.92 -1.08 0.16
C ASP A 180 -10.99 -0.24 0.88
N SER A 181 -11.55 -0.77 1.97
CA SER A 181 -12.39 0.05 2.84
C SER A 181 -11.59 1.21 3.42
N LEU A 182 -12.28 2.28 3.83
CA LEU A 182 -11.63 3.39 4.55
C LEU A 182 -10.87 2.87 5.78
N GLU A 183 -11.46 1.91 6.49
CA GLU A 183 -10.84 1.21 7.61
C GLU A 183 -9.56 0.47 7.20
N ALA A 184 -9.55 -0.24 6.08
CA ALA A 184 -8.34 -0.93 5.61
C ALA A 184 -7.22 0.05 5.22
N ASP A 185 -7.55 1.19 4.59
CA ASP A 185 -6.57 2.26 4.32
C ASP A 185 -6.05 2.87 5.62
N LEU A 186 -6.93 3.11 6.59
CA LEU A 186 -6.57 3.64 7.90
C LEU A 186 -5.62 2.70 8.64
N GLN A 187 -5.98 1.41 8.75
CA GLN A 187 -5.14 0.38 9.36
C GLN A 187 -3.77 0.26 8.69
N ARG A 188 -3.71 0.38 7.35
CA ARG A 188 -2.43 0.40 6.62
C ARG A 188 -1.60 1.63 6.98
N ARG A 189 -2.21 2.82 7.02
CA ARG A 189 -1.52 4.07 7.37
C ARG A 189 -1.01 4.04 8.80
N LEU A 190 -1.81 3.56 9.74
CA LEU A 190 -1.44 3.35 11.14
C LEU A 190 -0.23 2.42 11.26
N LYS A 191 -0.27 1.24 10.64
CA LYS A 191 0.85 0.29 10.64
C LYS A 191 2.12 0.89 10.04
N SER A 192 1.99 1.71 9.00
CA SER A 192 3.13 2.42 8.40
C SER A 192 3.70 3.50 9.32
N ALA A 193 2.86 4.28 10.00
CA ALA A 193 3.28 5.29 10.96
C ALA A 193 3.97 4.67 12.18
N MET A 194 3.44 3.55 12.68
CA MET A 194 4.09 2.74 13.72
C MET A 194 5.46 2.23 13.26
N ALA A 195 5.58 1.74 12.03
CA ALA A 195 6.85 1.29 11.47
C ALA A 195 7.89 2.42 11.38
N GLU A 196 7.47 3.60 10.93
CA GLU A 196 8.33 4.78 10.82
C GLU A 196 8.74 5.31 12.20
N ALA A 197 7.84 5.28 13.19
CA ALA A 197 8.12 5.76 14.55
C ALA A 197 9.26 5.01 15.26
N VAL A 198 9.53 3.76 14.88
CA VAL A 198 10.61 2.92 15.43
C VAL A 198 11.80 2.76 14.48
N ALA A 199 11.79 3.45 13.33
CA ALA A 199 12.85 3.34 12.33
C ALA A 199 14.23 3.70 12.89
N ASP A 200 14.31 4.73 13.73
CA ASP A 200 15.55 5.16 14.38
C ASP A 200 16.10 4.11 15.35
N GLN A 201 15.23 3.38 16.07
CA GLN A 201 15.65 2.30 16.97
C GLN A 201 16.24 1.12 16.17
N LEU A 202 15.61 0.78 15.04
CA LEU A 202 16.11 -0.27 14.14
C LEU A 202 17.44 0.14 13.50
N HIS A 203 17.55 1.40 13.06
CA HIS A 203 18.79 1.94 12.50
C HIS A 203 19.90 2.02 13.54
N ALA A 204 19.59 2.45 14.76
CA ALA A 204 20.52 2.49 15.88
C ALA A 204 21.01 1.08 16.23
N PHE A 205 20.15 0.08 16.28
CA PHE A 205 20.54 -1.33 16.46
C PHE A 205 21.46 -1.82 15.33
N LYS A 206 21.10 -1.54 14.07
CA LYS A 206 21.91 -1.82 12.85
C LYS A 206 23.20 -1.01 12.77
N SER A 207 23.43 -0.06 13.68
CA SER A 207 24.65 0.74 13.79
C SER A 207 25.49 0.39 15.03
N SER A 208 24.84 0.08 16.16
CA SER A 208 25.48 -0.12 17.48
C SER A 208 26.16 -1.48 17.62
N LYS A 209 25.60 -2.55 17.03
CA LYS A 209 26.24 -3.88 16.91
C LYS A 209 27.53 -3.85 16.07
N HIS A 210 27.99 -2.67 15.64
CA HIS A 210 28.86 -2.50 14.47
C HIS A 210 29.91 -1.41 14.57
N LYS A 211 30.59 -1.29 15.71
CA LYS A 211 31.86 -0.53 15.74
C LYS A 211 32.89 -1.05 14.72
N SER A 212 32.74 -2.27 14.18
CA SER A 212 33.56 -2.78 13.08
C SER A 212 32.74 -3.52 12.01
N ARG A 213 32.83 -3.07 10.74
CA ARG A 213 32.16 -3.71 9.58
C ARG A 213 32.57 -5.16 9.35
N SER A 214 33.81 -5.54 9.70
CA SER A 214 34.32 -6.91 9.50
C SER A 214 33.68 -7.94 10.46
N LYS A 215 32.99 -7.47 11.50
CA LYS A 215 32.34 -8.30 12.53
C LYS A 215 30.85 -8.51 12.29
N ARG A 216 30.22 -7.87 11.30
CA ARG A 216 28.79 -8.07 11.03
C ARG A 216 28.56 -9.48 10.49
N ARG A 217 27.71 -10.25 11.17
CA ARG A 217 27.36 -11.62 10.81
C ARG A 217 25.88 -11.84 11.10
N CYS A 218 25.27 -12.70 10.32
CA CYS A 218 23.94 -13.23 10.60
C CYS A 218 23.98 -13.94 11.96
N ASP A 219 23.06 -13.60 12.85
CA ASP A 219 22.95 -14.17 14.19
C ASP A 219 22.55 -15.67 14.14
N LEU A 220 22.15 -16.20 12.97
CA LEU A 220 21.84 -17.63 12.77
C LEU A 220 22.94 -18.39 12.01
N CYS A 221 23.30 -17.95 10.79
CA CYS A 221 24.21 -18.71 9.92
C CYS A 221 25.62 -18.11 9.78
N GLY A 222 25.89 -16.97 10.42
CA GLY A 222 27.20 -16.31 10.35
C GLY A 222 27.51 -15.57 9.05
N ALA A 223 26.64 -15.62 8.03
CA ALA A 223 26.81 -14.92 6.75
C ALA A 223 27.02 -13.41 6.95
N LYS A 224 27.83 -12.78 6.11
CA LYS A 224 28.22 -11.35 6.26
C LYS A 224 27.50 -10.38 5.32
N GLN A 225 26.75 -10.90 4.36
CA GLN A 225 26.10 -10.13 3.29
C GLN A 225 24.58 -10.11 3.48
N GLY A 226 23.92 -9.10 2.91
CA GLY A 226 22.46 -8.97 2.91
C GLY A 226 21.84 -8.95 4.30
N LEU A 227 22.51 -8.29 5.26
CA LEU A 227 22.08 -8.25 6.65
C LEU A 227 20.95 -7.23 6.86
N GLY A 228 19.77 -7.72 7.25
CA GLY A 228 18.62 -6.95 7.68
C GLY A 228 18.32 -7.14 9.18
N VAL A 229 17.54 -6.24 9.77
CA VAL A 229 17.06 -6.37 11.15
C VAL A 229 15.78 -7.19 11.16
N ASP A 230 15.76 -8.28 11.92
CA ASP A 230 14.55 -9.06 12.21
C ASP A 230 14.06 -8.74 13.63
N CYS A 231 12.75 -8.69 13.80
CA CYS A 231 12.07 -8.39 15.06
C CYS A 231 11.37 -9.64 15.58
N GLN A 232 11.53 -9.96 16.86
CA GLN A 232 10.88 -11.09 17.54
C GLN A 232 10.16 -10.62 18.82
N PRO A 233 9.12 -11.33 19.30
CA PRO A 233 8.49 -12.50 18.68
C PRO A 233 7.55 -12.13 17.52
N GLY A 234 7.38 -13.03 16.55
CA GLY A 234 6.32 -12.91 15.54
C GLY A 234 6.50 -11.81 14.48
N GLY A 235 7.58 -11.01 14.54
CA GLY A 235 7.78 -9.90 13.62
C GLY A 235 7.13 -8.60 14.08
N ARG A 236 7.44 -7.51 13.38
CA ARG A 236 6.87 -6.19 13.67
C ARG A 236 5.33 -6.17 13.65
N PRO A 237 4.62 -6.83 12.71
CA PRO A 237 3.16 -6.86 12.72
C PRO A 237 2.55 -7.48 13.99
N ALA A 238 3.16 -8.55 14.52
CA ALA A 238 2.68 -9.19 15.74
C ALA A 238 2.90 -8.31 16.98
N ILE A 239 4.07 -7.65 17.07
CA ILE A 239 4.37 -6.71 18.16
C ILE A 239 3.41 -5.51 18.12
N ALA A 240 3.13 -4.98 16.92
CA ALA A 240 2.17 -3.90 16.73
C ALA A 240 0.74 -4.31 17.12
N ALA A 241 0.29 -5.50 16.69
CA ALA A 241 -1.03 -6.02 17.07
C ALA A 241 -1.16 -6.21 18.59
N ALA A 242 -0.12 -6.72 19.25
CA ALA A 242 -0.09 -6.86 20.71
C ALA A 242 -0.21 -5.50 21.41
N PHE A 243 0.56 -4.50 20.97
CA PHE A 243 0.47 -3.13 21.50
C PHE A 243 -0.92 -2.53 21.34
N LEU A 244 -1.49 -2.62 20.13
CA LEU A 244 -2.83 -2.09 19.83
C LEU A 244 -3.92 -2.77 20.69
N SER A 245 -3.71 -4.03 21.06
CA SER A 245 -4.65 -4.78 21.92
C SER A 245 -4.46 -4.48 23.41
N SER A 246 -3.26 -4.08 23.84
CA SER A 246 -2.94 -3.83 25.25
C SER A 246 -3.03 -2.36 25.68
N THR A 247 -2.92 -1.43 24.71
CA THR A 247 -2.93 0.00 25.00
C THR A 247 -4.35 0.49 25.31
N GLN A 248 -4.45 1.48 26.20
CA GLN A 248 -5.71 2.20 26.47
C GLN A 248 -5.81 3.49 25.64
N LEU A 249 -4.77 3.82 24.87
CA LEU A 249 -4.73 5.02 24.03
C LEU A 249 -5.56 4.81 22.77
N THR A 250 -6.32 5.83 22.37
CA THR A 250 -7.05 5.85 21.10
C THR A 250 -6.07 5.82 19.93
N ALA A 251 -6.32 4.94 18.95
CA ALA A 251 -5.50 4.87 17.74
C ALA A 251 -5.67 6.14 16.88
N PRO A 252 -4.58 6.76 16.39
CA PRO A 252 -4.66 7.92 15.51
C PRO A 252 -5.38 7.63 14.20
N GLU A 253 -6.21 8.57 13.75
CA GLU A 253 -6.92 8.51 12.47
C GLU A 253 -6.28 9.40 11.38
N GLU A 254 -5.50 10.39 11.81
CA GLU A 254 -4.82 11.34 10.96
C GLU A 254 -3.31 11.10 10.94
N PHE A 255 -2.68 11.34 9.79
CA PHE A 255 -1.24 11.11 9.61
C PHE A 255 -0.68 12.15 8.66
N HIS A 256 0.51 12.67 8.98
CA HIS A 256 1.31 13.47 8.05
C HIS A 256 2.11 12.56 7.11
N SER A 257 2.71 13.16 6.07
CA SER A 257 3.63 12.47 5.17
C SER A 257 5.06 12.86 5.52
N ASN A 258 5.93 11.88 5.75
CA ASN A 258 7.35 12.14 5.95
C ASN A 258 7.92 12.82 4.69
N PRO A 259 8.61 13.97 4.80
CA PRO A 259 9.07 14.74 3.64
C PRO A 259 10.14 14.00 2.80
N VAL A 260 10.84 13.04 3.40
CA VAL A 260 11.90 12.26 2.74
C VAL A 260 11.36 10.92 2.24
N THR A 261 10.72 10.15 3.11
CA THR A 261 10.28 8.78 2.78
C THR A 261 8.90 8.74 2.14
N HIS A 262 8.08 9.79 2.31
CA HIS A 262 6.64 9.84 1.98
C HIS A 262 5.80 8.80 2.72
N ALA A 263 6.39 8.12 3.72
CA ALA A 263 5.65 7.23 4.60
C ALA A 263 4.73 8.04 5.52
N PRO A 264 3.53 7.52 5.86
CA PRO A 264 2.72 8.05 6.94
C PRO A 264 3.53 8.18 8.24
N ILE A 265 3.37 9.30 8.95
CA ILE A 265 3.90 9.55 10.29
C ILE A 265 2.79 10.09 11.18
N PHE A 266 2.93 9.85 12.48
CA PHE A 266 2.07 10.44 13.50
C PHE A 266 2.10 11.98 13.44
N THR A 267 0.96 12.61 13.73
CA THR A 267 0.89 14.07 13.85
C THR A 267 1.47 14.50 15.20
N PRO A 268 1.78 15.79 15.41
CA PRO A 268 2.18 16.28 16.73
C PRO A 268 1.13 16.04 17.83
N ALA A 269 -0.16 15.94 17.48
CA ALA A 269 -1.23 15.65 18.43
C ALA A 269 -1.18 14.19 18.93
N ASP A 270 -0.61 13.27 18.14
CA ASP A 270 -0.52 11.84 18.45
C ASP A 270 0.80 11.46 19.13
N GLN A 271 1.55 12.44 19.64
CA GLN A 271 2.90 12.23 20.17
C GLN A 271 2.92 11.26 21.36
N GLU A 272 1.91 11.31 22.24
CA GLU A 272 1.78 10.38 23.37
C GLU A 272 1.65 8.92 22.89
N PHE A 273 0.82 8.68 21.87
CA PHE A 273 0.68 7.35 21.27
C PHE A 273 1.99 6.88 20.63
N ALA A 274 2.67 7.77 19.89
CA ALA A 274 3.95 7.46 19.26
C ALA A 274 5.03 7.09 20.29
N ASP A 275 5.10 7.81 21.41
CA ASP A 275 6.06 7.56 22.48
C ASP A 275 5.76 6.27 23.25
N ALA A 276 4.47 6.04 23.57
CA ALA A 276 4.03 4.78 24.16
C ALA A 276 4.37 3.58 23.26
N TRP A 277 4.16 3.71 21.95
CA TRP A 277 4.54 2.69 20.97
C TRP A 277 6.05 2.44 20.95
N ARG A 278 6.89 3.49 20.90
CA ARG A 278 8.35 3.36 20.92
C ARG A 278 8.85 2.68 22.20
N ALA A 279 8.27 3.04 23.35
CA ALA A 279 8.59 2.44 24.64
C ALA A 279 8.21 0.95 24.67
N TYR A 280 6.99 0.61 24.26
CA TYR A 280 6.52 -0.76 24.14
C TYR A 280 7.41 -1.57 23.21
N PHE A 281 7.74 -1.03 22.03
CA PHE A 281 8.63 -1.69 21.08
C PHE A 281 10.01 -1.95 21.69
N THR A 282 10.59 -1.01 22.44
CA THR A 282 11.87 -1.21 23.13
C THR A 282 11.82 -2.37 24.12
N GLN A 283 10.73 -2.48 24.88
CA GLN A 283 10.58 -3.48 25.93
C GLN A 283 10.31 -4.88 25.38
N HIS A 284 9.54 -4.98 24.29
CA HIS A 284 9.01 -6.24 23.79
C HIS A 284 9.75 -6.77 22.55
N ALA A 285 10.38 -5.90 21.75
CA ALA A 285 11.08 -6.32 20.54
C ALA A 285 12.47 -6.86 20.85
N ARG A 286 12.71 -8.12 20.49
CA ARG A 286 14.05 -8.71 20.42
C ARG A 286 14.58 -8.55 19.01
N LEU A 287 15.57 -7.68 18.85
CA LEU A 287 16.19 -7.41 17.56
C LEU A 287 17.37 -8.34 17.31
N ARG A 288 17.48 -8.85 16.08
CA ARG A 288 18.59 -9.66 15.60
C ARG A 288 18.94 -9.32 14.17
N LEU A 289 20.15 -9.64 13.73
CA LEU A 289 20.60 -9.42 12.35
C LEU A 289 20.58 -10.72 11.59
N LEU A 290 19.80 -10.77 10.53
CA LEU A 290 19.70 -11.96 9.69
C LEU A 290 20.15 -11.63 8.27
N CYS A 291 20.79 -12.59 7.60
CA CYS A 291 20.90 -12.52 6.15
C CYS A 291 19.51 -12.73 5.52
N GLN A 292 19.35 -12.34 4.25
CA GLN A 292 18.09 -12.48 3.51
C GLN A 292 17.49 -13.89 3.60
N ALA A 293 18.30 -14.94 3.36
CA ALA A 293 17.82 -16.33 3.44
C ALA A 293 17.26 -16.71 4.82
N CYS A 294 17.98 -16.38 5.90
CA CYS A 294 17.52 -16.62 7.26
C CYS A 294 16.29 -15.78 7.63
N ARG A 295 16.20 -14.54 7.11
CA ARG A 295 15.04 -13.66 7.32
C ARG A 295 13.79 -14.27 6.67
N SER A 296 13.88 -14.68 5.40
CA SER A 296 12.77 -15.31 4.66
C SER A 296 12.32 -16.64 5.29
N ALA A 297 13.27 -17.47 5.74
CA ALA A 297 12.96 -18.69 6.48
C ALA A 297 12.18 -18.39 7.76
N SER A 298 12.63 -17.41 8.57
CA SER A 298 11.93 -17.04 9.80
C SER A 298 10.54 -16.43 9.55
N VAL A 299 10.34 -15.69 8.46
CA VAL A 299 9.00 -15.23 8.05
C VAL A 299 8.08 -16.41 7.74
N SER A 300 8.58 -17.38 6.98
CA SER A 300 7.83 -18.58 6.58
C SER A 300 7.44 -19.43 7.79
N GLU A 301 8.37 -19.67 8.72
CA GLU A 301 8.10 -20.40 9.97
C GLU A 301 7.02 -19.70 10.82
N ARG A 302 7.09 -18.37 10.94
CA ARG A 302 6.07 -17.58 11.66
C ARG A 302 4.70 -17.67 11.00
N ALA A 303 4.63 -17.61 9.66
CA ALA A 303 3.39 -17.75 8.94
C ALA A 303 2.77 -19.15 9.13
N GLN A 304 3.59 -20.21 9.13
CA GLN A 304 3.15 -21.57 9.42
C GLN A 304 2.66 -21.71 10.87
N ALA A 305 3.39 -21.17 11.84
CA ALA A 305 2.98 -21.19 13.25
C ALA A 305 1.65 -20.44 13.48
N ALA A 306 1.47 -19.27 12.84
CA ALA A 306 0.22 -18.52 12.90
C ALA A 306 -0.94 -19.27 12.25
N ALA A 307 -0.71 -19.94 11.12
CA ALA A 307 -1.73 -20.75 10.46
C ALA A 307 -2.12 -21.98 11.29
N ALA A 308 -1.16 -22.63 11.94
CA ALA A 308 -1.43 -23.76 12.84
C ALA A 308 -2.22 -23.32 14.08
N ALA A 309 -1.87 -22.16 14.67
CA ALA A 309 -2.59 -21.60 15.81
C ALA A 309 -4.05 -21.20 15.48
N ALA A 310 -4.36 -20.91 14.22
CA ALA A 310 -5.72 -20.60 13.78
C ALA A 310 -6.60 -21.84 13.52
N GLN A 311 -6.00 -23.05 13.52
CA GLN A 311 -6.71 -24.32 13.28
C GLN A 311 -7.04 -25.09 14.56
N GLY A 312 -6.42 -24.74 15.69
CA GLY A 312 -6.66 -25.33 17.00
C GLY A 312 -7.55 -24.45 17.85
#